data_AF-A0A521B5F8-F1
#
_entry.id   AF-A0A521B5F8-F1
#
_cell.length_a   1.000
_cell.length_b   1.000
_cell.length_c   1.000
_cell.angle_alpha   90.00
_cell.angle_beta   90.00
_cell.angle_gamma   90.00
#
_symmetry.space_group_name_H-M   'P 1'
#
loop_
_entity.id
_entity.type
_entity.pdbx_description
1 polymer ?
#
loop_
_entity_poly.entity_id
_entity_poly.type
_entity_poly.pdbx_seq_one_letter_code
_entity_poly.pdbx_strand_id
1 'polypeptide(L)'
;MKLTIKKETPEDYLMSHLEICKSKEDLILAFWMYWVDSVVTNAVEFQKVLSSSAVNKWFLLELRKQELIFKMTISEDPEIKGRDRDWLYCKCIAKLMSRFPKSLVDFAKKREQKEQPIKINGRKILIPIEQQN
;
A
#
# COMPACT_ATOMS: atom_id res chain seq x y z
N MET A 1 28.69 -4.34 -22.15
CA MET A 1 27.26 -4.29 -22.48
C MET A 1 26.50 -4.03 -21.18
N LYS A 2 26.01 -2.80 -20.94
CA LYS A 2 25.21 -2.49 -19.74
C LYS A 2 23.82 -3.13 -19.94
N LEU A 3 23.48 -4.13 -19.14
CA LEU A 3 22.12 -4.64 -19.06
C LEU A 3 21.26 -3.55 -18.42
N THR A 4 20.52 -2.81 -19.24
CA THR A 4 19.50 -1.89 -18.76
C THR A 4 18.34 -2.75 -18.26
N ILE A 5 18.34 -3.07 -16.97
CA ILE A 5 17.21 -3.74 -16.33
C ILE A 5 16.03 -2.76 -16.42
N LYS A 6 15.09 -3.02 -17.32
CA LYS A 6 13.82 -2.27 -17.40
C LYS A 6 13.10 -2.51 -16.06
N LYS A 7 12.88 -1.46 -15.28
CA LYS A 7 11.99 -1.53 -14.13
C LYS A 7 10.59 -1.84 -14.66
N GLU A 8 9.98 -2.91 -14.17
CA GLU A 8 8.59 -3.24 -14.42
C GLU A 8 7.71 -2.06 -13.99
N THR A 9 6.77 -1.64 -14.84
CA THR A 9 5.82 -0.60 -14.46
C THR A 9 4.72 -1.19 -13.57
N PRO A 10 4.07 -0.39 -12.71
CA PRO A 10 2.92 -0.88 -11.95
C PRO A 10 1.82 -1.49 -12.81
N GLU A 11 1.60 -0.95 -14.01
CA GLU A 11 0.67 -1.47 -15.00
C GLU A 11 1.08 -2.85 -15.49
N ASP A 12 2.37 -3.05 -15.81
CA ASP A 12 2.90 -4.35 -16.24
C ASP A 12 2.75 -5.40 -15.12
N TYR A 13 3.08 -5.04 -13.88
CA TYR A 13 2.90 -5.89 -12.71
C TYR A 13 1.43 -6.31 -12.54
N LEU A 14 0.50 -5.37 -12.63
CA LEU A 14 -0.93 -5.66 -12.48
C LEU A 14 -1.46 -6.53 -13.61
N MET A 15 -1.07 -6.26 -14.85
CA MET A 15 -1.50 -7.05 -16.01
C MET A 15 -1.00 -8.49 -15.93
N SER A 16 0.25 -8.71 -15.50
CA SER A 16 0.78 -10.07 -15.33
C SER A 16 0.06 -10.83 -14.21
N HIS A 17 -0.29 -10.14 -13.11
CA HIS A 17 -1.05 -10.75 -12.02
C HIS A 17 -2.51 -11.01 -12.38
N LEU A 18 -3.10 -10.25 -13.29
CA LEU A 18 -4.47 -10.46 -13.76
C LEU A 18 -4.65 -11.81 -14.46
N GLU A 19 -3.59 -12.31 -15.11
CA GLU A 19 -3.58 -13.64 -15.76
C GLU A 19 -3.43 -14.80 -14.76
N ILE A 20 -2.94 -14.53 -13.54
CA ILE A 20 -2.61 -15.55 -12.52
C ILE A 20 -3.66 -15.58 -11.39
N CYS A 21 -4.17 -14.42 -11.01
CA CYS A 21 -5.14 -14.25 -9.93
C CYS A 21 -6.48 -14.90 -10.30
N LYS A 22 -7.05 -15.66 -9.36
CA LYS A 22 -8.34 -16.35 -9.57
C LYS A 22 -9.53 -15.41 -9.37
N SER A 23 -9.35 -14.37 -8.57
CA SER A 23 -10.36 -13.39 -8.23
C SER A 23 -9.79 -11.98 -8.27
N LYS A 24 -10.71 -11.01 -8.29
CA LYS A 24 -10.37 -9.59 -8.19
C LYS A 24 -9.74 -9.28 -6.82
N GLU A 25 -10.23 -9.94 -5.78
CA GLU A 25 -9.73 -9.83 -4.42
C GLU A 25 -8.26 -10.28 -4.32
N ASP A 26 -7.90 -11.36 -5.01
CA ASP A 26 -6.50 -11.81 -5.08
C ASP A 26 -5.61 -10.76 -5.77
N LEU A 27 -6.07 -10.15 -6.86
CA LEU A 27 -5.35 -9.09 -7.56
C LEU A 27 -5.18 -7.86 -6.65
N ILE A 28 -6.23 -7.45 -5.96
CA ILE A 28 -6.19 -6.31 -5.03
C ILE A 28 -5.23 -6.61 -3.88
N LEU A 29 -5.22 -7.83 -3.35
CA LEU A 29 -4.31 -8.24 -2.29
C LEU A 29 -2.86 -8.22 -2.78
N ALA A 30 -2.58 -8.76 -3.97
CA ALA A 30 -1.25 -8.73 -4.58
C ALA A 30 -0.79 -7.29 -4.84
N PHE A 31 -1.68 -6.42 -5.31
CA PHE A 31 -1.39 -5.01 -5.53
C PHE A 31 -1.16 -4.25 -4.22
N TRP A 32 -1.94 -4.56 -3.18
CA TRP A 32 -1.76 -4.01 -1.85
C TRP A 32 -0.37 -4.35 -1.29
N MET A 33 0.03 -5.63 -1.36
CA MET A 33 1.36 -6.06 -0.91
C MET A 33 2.48 -5.38 -1.72
N TYR A 34 2.32 -5.27 -3.04
CA TYR A 34 3.26 -4.56 -3.91
C TYR A 34 3.39 -3.07 -3.55
N TRP A 35 2.28 -2.41 -3.28
CA TRP A 35 2.28 -1.02 -2.83
C TRP A 35 2.99 -0.87 -1.47
N VAL A 36 2.70 -1.74 -0.50
CA VAL A 36 3.37 -1.72 0.81
C VAL A 36 4.88 -1.90 0.66
N ASP A 37 5.33 -2.86 -0.14
CA ASP A 37 6.74 -3.10 -0.40
C ASP A 37 7.43 -1.86 -0.98
N SER A 38 6.76 -1.16 -1.89
CA SER A 38 7.29 0.06 -2.51
C SER A 38 7.52 1.23 -1.54
N VAL A 39 6.86 1.22 -0.38
CA VAL A 39 6.92 2.31 0.60
C VAL A 39 7.72 1.98 1.85
N VAL A 40 8.29 0.78 1.96
CA VAL A 40 9.06 0.33 3.14
C VAL A 40 10.48 -0.04 2.76
N THR A 41 11.36 -0.14 3.75
CA THR A 41 12.78 -0.50 3.50
C THR A 41 13.16 -1.88 4.01
N ASN A 42 12.36 -2.46 4.90
CA ASN A 42 12.68 -3.71 5.58
C ASN A 42 11.40 -4.45 6.01
N ALA A 43 11.55 -5.74 6.34
CA ALA A 43 10.44 -6.62 6.72
C ALA A 43 9.67 -6.14 7.96
N VAL A 44 10.33 -5.46 8.91
CA VAL A 44 9.66 -4.94 10.12
C VAL A 44 8.72 -3.79 9.76
N GLU A 45 9.18 -2.86 8.92
CA GLU A 45 8.32 -1.80 8.39
C GLU A 45 7.18 -2.36 7.53
N PHE A 46 7.48 -3.35 6.69
CA PHE A 46 6.47 -4.04 5.88
C PHE A 46 5.32 -4.56 6.75
N GLN A 47 5.64 -5.35 7.78
CA GLN A 47 4.64 -5.91 8.70
C GLN A 47 3.83 -4.83 9.40
N LYS A 48 4.47 -3.75 9.87
CA LYS A 48 3.78 -2.64 10.55
C LYS A 48 2.82 -1.87 9.65
N VAL A 49 3.25 -1.56 8.43
CA VAL A 49 2.40 -0.88 7.45
C VAL A 49 1.25 -1.78 7.05
N LEU A 50 1.51 -3.07 6.81
CA LEU A 50 0.49 -4.08 6.49
C LEU A 50 -0.57 -4.22 7.59
N SER A 51 -0.17 -4.17 8.87
CA SER A 51 -1.08 -4.24 10.01
C SER A 51 -1.79 -2.93 10.35
N SER A 52 -1.43 -1.82 9.71
CA SER A 52 -1.96 -0.50 10.05
C SER A 52 -3.37 -0.30 9.48
N SER A 53 -4.38 -0.33 10.36
CA SER A 53 -5.78 -0.10 9.97
C SER A 53 -6.00 1.25 9.28
N ALA A 54 -5.25 2.29 9.67
CA ALA A 54 -5.33 3.61 9.05
C ALA A 54 -4.81 3.60 7.61
N VAL A 55 -3.67 2.94 7.35
CA VAL A 55 -3.12 2.82 6.00
C VAL A 55 -4.03 1.93 5.14
N ASN A 56 -4.53 0.82 5.68
CA ASN A 56 -5.43 -0.09 4.97
C ASN A 56 -6.73 0.64 4.54
N LYS A 57 -7.32 1.45 5.44
CA LYS A 57 -8.50 2.27 5.12
C LYS A 57 -8.19 3.30 4.02
N TRP A 58 -7.04 3.97 4.12
CA TRP A 58 -6.61 4.91 3.08
C TRP A 58 -6.46 4.23 1.71
N PHE A 59 -5.80 3.08 1.67
CA PHE A 59 -5.55 2.35 0.42
C PHE A 59 -6.87 1.95 -0.25
N LEU A 60 -7.80 1.36 0.49
CA LEU A 60 -9.12 0.97 -0.04
C LEU A 60 -9.93 2.17 -0.51
N LEU A 61 -9.83 3.31 0.19
CA LEU A 61 -10.52 4.54 -0.20
C LEU A 61 -9.95 5.11 -1.50
N GLU A 62 -8.63 5.14 -1.67
CA GLU A 62 -7.99 5.57 -2.90
C GLU A 62 -8.24 4.60 -4.06
N LEU A 63 -8.23 3.30 -3.79
CA LEU A 63 -8.57 2.27 -4.76
C LEU A 63 -9.99 2.51 -5.29
N ARG A 64 -10.97 2.65 -4.38
CA ARG A 64 -12.36 2.93 -4.74
C ARG A 64 -12.52 4.18 -5.60
N LYS A 65 -11.73 5.23 -5.36
CA LYS A 65 -11.71 6.43 -6.23
C LYS A 65 -11.26 6.10 -7.65
N GLN A 66 -10.20 5.30 -7.81
CA GLN A 66 -9.74 4.89 -9.14
C GLN A 66 -10.72 3.94 -9.82
N GLU A 67 -11.36 3.04 -9.08
CA GLU A 67 -12.40 2.16 -9.62
C GLU A 67 -13.63 2.95 -10.10
N LEU A 68 -13.98 4.03 -9.41
CA LEU A 68 -15.05 4.92 -9.85
C LEU A 68 -14.68 5.62 -11.17
N ILE A 69 -13.45 6.12 -11.29
CA ILE A 69 -12.95 6.72 -12.54
C ILE A 69 -13.02 5.70 -13.67
N PHE A 70 -12.53 4.48 -13.46
CA PHE A 70 -12.62 3.40 -14.43
C PHE A 70 -14.08 3.16 -14.88
N LYS A 71 -15.01 3.06 -13.93
CA LYS A 71 -16.43 2.86 -14.21
C LYS A 71 -17.04 3.99 -15.04
N MET A 72 -16.67 5.24 -14.74
CA MET A 72 -17.12 6.40 -15.53
C MET A 72 -16.58 6.31 -16.96
N THR A 73 -15.29 6.02 -17.13
CA THR A 73 -14.66 5.91 -18.46
C THR A 73 -15.31 4.82 -19.33
N ILE A 74 -15.55 3.62 -18.81
CA ILE A 74 -16.21 2.56 -19.60
C ILE A 74 -17.71 2.81 -19.82
N SER A 75 -18.32 3.71 -19.04
CA SER A 75 -19.71 4.12 -19.25
C SER A 75 -19.83 5.17 -20.36
N GLU A 76 -18.81 6.01 -20.51
CA GLU A 76 -18.71 7.01 -21.59
C GLU A 76 -18.28 6.37 -22.91
N ASP A 77 -17.44 5.34 -22.86
CA ASP A 77 -16.98 4.58 -24.02
C ASP A 77 -17.26 3.07 -23.87
N PRO A 78 -18.44 2.60 -24.32
CA PRO A 78 -18.83 1.20 -24.22
C PRO A 78 -18.13 0.29 -25.24
N GLU A 79 -17.29 0.83 -26.14
CA GLU A 79 -16.52 0.03 -27.09
C GLU A 79 -15.31 -0.64 -26.43
N ILE A 80 -14.85 -0.11 -25.29
CA ILE A 80 -13.74 -0.66 -24.50
C ILE A 80 -14.14 -2.02 -23.89
N LYS A 81 -13.59 -3.10 -24.45
CA LYS A 81 -13.92 -4.50 -24.10
C LYS A 81 -12.67 -5.36 -23.98
N GLY A 82 -12.85 -6.56 -23.43
CA GLY A 82 -11.80 -7.58 -23.33
C GLY A 82 -10.52 -7.05 -22.69
N ARG A 83 -9.38 -7.31 -23.32
CA ARG A 83 -8.05 -6.96 -22.80
C ARG A 83 -7.84 -5.46 -22.62
N ASP A 84 -8.42 -4.62 -23.47
CA ASP A 84 -8.30 -3.16 -23.35
C ASP A 84 -8.99 -2.64 -22.10
N ARG A 85 -10.11 -3.27 -21.73
CA ARG A 85 -10.81 -3.00 -20.47
C ARG A 85 -9.97 -3.39 -19.26
N ASP A 86 -9.32 -4.54 -19.29
CA ASP A 86 -8.45 -5.01 -18.21
C ASP A 86 -7.23 -4.10 -18.05
N TRP A 87 -6.61 -3.72 -19.16
CA TRP A 87 -5.51 -2.77 -19.17
C TRP A 87 -5.92 -1.40 -18.64
N LEU A 88 -7.10 -0.91 -19.02
CA LEU A 88 -7.62 0.35 -18.51
C LEU A 88 -7.86 0.28 -17.00
N TYR A 89 -8.41 -0.83 -16.48
CA TYR A 89 -8.57 -1.05 -15.05
C TYR A 89 -7.21 -1.00 -14.33
N CYS A 90 -6.22 -1.76 -14.81
CA CYS A 90 -4.87 -1.79 -14.27
C CYS A 90 -4.24 -0.40 -14.27
N LYS A 91 -4.34 0.33 -15.39
CA LYS A 91 -3.85 1.70 -15.52
C LYS A 91 -4.52 2.68 -14.56
N CYS A 92 -5.82 2.52 -14.30
CA CYS A 92 -6.52 3.34 -13.32
C CYS A 92 -5.99 3.10 -11.91
N ILE A 93 -5.92 1.85 -11.46
CA ILE A 93 -5.50 1.53 -10.09
C ILE A 93 -3.99 1.71 -9.88
N ALA A 94 -3.16 1.55 -10.92
CA ALA A 94 -1.72 1.81 -10.90
C ALA A 94 -1.36 3.23 -10.42
N LYS A 95 -2.26 4.20 -10.62
CA LYS A 95 -2.13 5.58 -10.10
C LYS A 95 -2.00 5.65 -8.58
N LEU A 96 -2.37 4.60 -7.83
CA LEU A 96 -2.09 4.55 -6.39
C LEU A 96 -0.59 4.52 -6.09
N MET A 97 0.25 3.99 -6.98
CA MET A 97 1.70 3.95 -6.79
C MET A 97 2.34 5.35 -6.80
N SER A 98 1.66 6.35 -7.37
CA SER A 98 2.10 7.75 -7.32
C SER A 98 1.48 8.53 -6.15
N ARG A 99 0.64 7.90 -5.33
CA ARG A 99 -0.01 8.53 -4.17
C ARG A 99 0.58 7.97 -2.89
N PHE A 100 1.02 8.86 -1.99
CA PHE A 100 1.74 8.46 -0.79
C PHE A 100 1.19 9.16 0.46
N PRO A 101 0.53 8.42 1.39
CA PRO A 101 -0.01 8.98 2.62
C PRO A 101 1.11 9.06 3.68
N LYS A 102 2.09 9.93 3.43
CA LYS A 102 3.35 10.00 4.18
C LYS A 102 3.16 9.98 5.69
N SER A 103 2.26 10.81 6.22
CA SER A 103 1.99 10.88 7.66
C SER A 103 1.48 9.57 8.26
N LEU A 104 0.61 8.85 7.53
CA LEU A 104 0.07 7.56 7.98
C LEU A 104 1.15 6.47 7.94
N VAL A 105 1.97 6.46 6.89
CA VAL A 105 3.08 5.50 6.75
C VAL A 105 4.15 5.76 7.79
N ASP A 106 4.57 7.02 7.96
CA ASP A 106 5.57 7.39 8.96
C ASP A 106 5.09 7.04 10.37
N PHE A 107 3.81 7.29 10.67
CA PHE A 107 3.20 6.88 11.94
C PHE A 107 3.21 5.36 12.11
N ALA A 108 2.80 4.60 11.10
CA ALA A 108 2.79 3.14 11.15
C ALA A 108 4.21 2.56 11.36
N LYS A 109 5.23 3.16 10.75
CA LYS A 109 6.62 2.71 10.86
C LYS A 109 7.24 2.96 12.23
N LYS A 110 6.73 3.93 13.00
CA LYS A 110 7.27 4.29 14.32
C LYS A 110 7.49 3.02 15.15
N ARG A 111 8.65 2.94 15.80
CA ARG A 111 8.88 1.91 16.82
C ARG A 111 8.00 2.26 18.01
N GLU A 112 7.33 1.26 18.57
CA GLU A 112 6.79 1.37 19.93
C GLU A 112 7.93 1.93 20.78
N GLN A 113 7.68 3.06 21.43
CA GLN A 113 8.61 3.57 22.42
C GLN A 113 8.60 2.55 23.54
N LYS A 114 9.55 1.61 23.51
CA LYS A 114 9.82 0.75 24.66
C LYS A 114 10.03 1.68 25.85
N GLU A 115 9.26 1.45 26.90
CA GLU A 115 9.35 2.15 28.18
C GLU A 115 10.82 2.44 28.49
N GLN A 116 11.19 3.72 28.52
CA GLN A 116 12.56 4.05 28.88
C GLN A 116 12.72 3.77 30.37
N PRO A 117 13.69 2.94 30.79
CA PRO A 117 13.91 2.69 32.21
C PRO A 117 14.47 3.97 32.84
N ILE A 118 13.64 4.67 33.60
CA ILE A 118 14.09 5.78 34.42
C ILE A 118 14.67 5.18 35.71
N LYS A 119 15.93 5.51 36.02
CA LYS A 119 16.53 5.16 37.31
C LYS A 119 16.17 6.24 38.32
N ILE A 120 15.32 5.92 39.29
CA ILE A 120 15.08 6.76 40.46
C ILE A 120 15.61 6.01 41.68
N ASN A 121 16.56 6.60 42.42
CA ASN A 121 17.13 6.03 43.65
C ASN A 121 17.58 4.56 43.53
N GLY A 122 18.27 4.20 42.44
CA GLY A 122 18.85 2.86 42.26
C GLY A 122 17.86 1.74 41.89
N ARG A 123 16.54 2.01 41.84
CA ARG A 123 15.53 1.07 41.35
C ARG A 123 15.16 1.37 39.90
N LYS A 124 15.07 0.34 39.06
CA LYS A 124 14.56 0.45 37.68
C LYS A 124 13.03 0.40 37.76
N ILE A 125 12.36 1.46 37.33
CA ILE A 125 10.90 1.50 37.21
C ILE A 125 10.57 1.64 35.72
N LEU A 126 9.66 0.80 35.24
CA LEU A 126 9.05 0.91 33.92
C LEU A 126 7.77 1.74 34.10
N ILE A 127 7.68 2.88 33.43
CA ILE A 127 6.50 3.75 33.48
C ILE A 127 5.86 3.78 32.09
N PRO A 128 4.60 3.32 31.95
CA PRO A 128 3.81 3.52 30.74
C PRO A 128 3.54 5.02 30.53
N ILE A 129 3.64 5.51 29.29
CA ILE A 129 3.59 6.94 28.94
C ILE A 129 2.17 7.57 29.08
N GLU A 130 1.18 6.85 29.62
CA GLU A 130 -0.22 7.32 29.69
C GLU A 130 -0.50 8.42 30.74
N GLN A 131 0.51 8.96 31.44
CA GLN A 131 0.29 9.99 32.48
C GLN A 131 1.16 11.24 32.37
N GLN A 132 1.46 11.69 31.15
CA GLN A 132 2.01 13.04 30.91
C GLN A 132 1.03 13.88 30.08
N ASN A 133 -0.09 14.26 30.69
CA ASN A 133 -0.91 15.42 30.30
C ASN A 133 -1.42 16.10 31.56
#